data_AF-A0A0R1VYH1-F1
#
_entry.id   AF-A0A0R1VYH1-F1
#
_cell.length_a   1.000
_cell.length_b   1.000
_cell.length_c   1.000
_cell.angle_alpha   90.00
_cell.angle_beta   90.00
_cell.angle_gamma   90.00
#
_symmetry.space_group_name_H-M   'P 1'
#
loop_
_entity.id
_entity.type
_entity.pdbx_description
1 polymer ?
#
loop_
_entity_poly.entity_id
_entity_poly.type
_entity_poly.pdbx_seq_one_letter_code
_entity_poly.pdbx_strand_id
1 'polypeptide(L)'
;MSSLFAVLLLASLLFAIGLTIRYFVNRHQNKSTQIKGVGFKPLMIGAGVAFFVSVIGVGATSSTDAATNQSSSSKPLIAITAKQRRSVASQKSVELKRSKSLATKYEAAEAASQSLAKVEESLSDKAAAAESISEKAARESSAAAESRSIAVASSRAASSSTAKAQSLAASQSQSTATAAAARTRTTTAAAKPPVTSQGAGDVVTGRGSIIGNANSKIYHVPGQAGYHMSSTNAVYFKTEQEAINAGYRRAKR
;
A
#
# COMPACT_ATOMS: atom_id res chain seq x y z
N MET A 1 27.54 29.19 22.57
CA MET A 1 26.83 28.43 21.51
C MET A 1 25.47 28.05 22.06
N SER A 2 24.38 28.54 21.48
CA SER A 2 23.02 28.26 21.95
C SER A 2 22.74 26.76 21.91
N SER A 3 22.03 26.23 22.89
CA SER A 3 21.62 24.82 22.96
C SER A 3 20.90 24.38 21.68
N LEU A 4 20.15 25.29 21.05
CA LEU A 4 19.52 25.09 19.74
C LEU A 4 20.54 24.80 18.63
N PHE A 5 21.68 25.50 18.61
CA PHE A 5 22.74 25.28 17.63
C PHE A 5 23.45 23.95 17.86
N ALA A 6 23.64 23.54 19.11
CA ALA A 6 24.21 22.23 19.45
C ALA A 6 23.29 21.07 19.02
N VAL A 7 21.97 21.21 19.20
CA VAL A 7 20.99 20.22 18.75
C VAL A 7 20.94 20.14 17.22
N LEU A 8 21.00 21.27 16.52
CA LEU A 8 21.04 21.30 15.06
C LEU A 8 22.33 20.70 14.49
N LEU A 9 23.48 20.94 15.13
CA LEU A 9 24.74 20.29 14.73
C LEU A 9 24.71 18.78 14.98
N LEU A 10 24.15 18.33 16.09
CA LEU A 10 24.02 16.90 16.38
C LEU A 10 23.05 16.22 15.41
N ALA A 11 21.92 16.86 15.10
CA ALA A 11 20.97 16.36 14.11
C ALA A 11 21.58 16.28 12.70
N SER A 12 22.36 17.30 12.31
CA SER A 12 23.10 17.32 11.05
C SER A 12 24.15 16.20 10.99
N LEU A 13 24.89 15.98 12.08
CA LEU A 13 25.88 14.90 12.19
C LEU A 13 25.22 13.51 12.06
N LEU A 14 24.10 13.29 12.76
CA LEU A 14 23.37 12.02 12.68
C LEU A 14 22.79 11.78 11.27
N PHE A 15 22.31 12.84 10.61
CA PHE A 15 21.82 12.75 9.24
C PHE A 15 22.95 12.45 8.24
N ALA A 16 24.12 13.06 8.39
CA ALA A 16 25.31 12.78 7.59
C ALA A 16 25.81 11.33 7.79
N ILE A 17 25.81 10.83 9.03
CA ILE A 17 26.13 9.43 9.33
C ILE A 17 25.08 8.49 8.69
N GLY A 18 23.79 8.81 8.77
CA GLY A 18 22.73 8.04 8.13
C GLY A 18 22.87 7.97 6.60
N LEU A 19 23.20 9.10 5.96
CA LEU A 19 23.45 9.18 4.52
C LEU A 19 24.68 8.38 4.09
N THR A 20 25.77 8.45 4.85
CA THR A 20 26.99 7.68 4.55
C THR A 20 26.78 6.18 4.73
N ILE A 21 26.03 5.75 5.74
CA ILE A 21 25.62 4.34 5.91
C ILE A 21 24.74 3.89 4.76
N ARG A 22 23.69 4.66 4.40
CA ARG A 22 22.81 4.33 3.27
C ARG A 22 23.58 4.27 1.95
N TYR A 23 24.49 5.21 1.72
CA TYR A 23 25.35 5.23 0.54
C TYR A 23 26.28 4.01 0.50
N PHE A 24 26.90 3.65 1.63
CA PHE A 24 27.81 2.51 1.73
C PHE A 24 27.07 1.18 1.54
N VAL A 25 25.90 1.02 2.15
CA VAL A 25 25.02 -0.14 1.96
C VAL A 25 24.57 -0.25 0.51
N ASN A 26 24.12 0.84 -0.10
CA ASN A 26 23.71 0.84 -1.51
C ASN A 26 24.88 0.57 -2.47
N ARG A 27 26.08 1.06 -2.14
CA ARG A 27 27.31 0.85 -2.92
C ARG A 27 27.86 -0.58 -2.80
N HIS A 28 27.65 -1.26 -1.67
CA HIS A 28 28.06 -2.65 -1.46
C HIS A 28 26.98 -3.68 -1.80
N GLN A 29 25.70 -3.29 -1.92
CA GLN A 29 24.66 -4.17 -2.44
C GLN A 29 24.79 -4.43 -3.95
N ASN A 30 25.41 -3.51 -4.71
CA ASN A 30 25.51 -3.60 -6.17
C ASN A 30 26.90 -4.01 -6.71
N LYS A 31 27.76 -4.57 -5.85
CA LYS A 31 28.91 -5.34 -6.30
C LYS A 31 28.70 -6.76 -5.81
N SER A 32 28.35 -7.66 -6.73
CA SER A 32 28.47 -9.09 -6.49
C SER A 32 29.96 -9.40 -6.30
N THR A 33 30.46 -9.22 -5.09
CA THR A 33 31.65 -9.94 -4.67
C THR A 33 31.23 -11.40 -4.63
N GLN A 34 31.51 -12.12 -5.71
CA GLN A 34 31.74 -13.55 -5.67
C GLN A 34 32.92 -13.82 -4.74
N ILE A 35 32.69 -13.70 -3.45
CA ILE A 35 33.40 -14.46 -2.44
C ILE A 35 32.29 -14.89 -1.48
N LYS A 36 31.96 -16.18 -1.52
CA LYS A 36 30.99 -16.78 -0.62
C LYS A 36 31.42 -16.52 0.82
N GLY A 37 30.57 -15.79 1.54
CA GLY A 37 30.42 -15.92 2.99
C GLY A 37 31.42 -15.20 3.89
N VAL A 38 31.40 -13.87 3.94
CA VAL A 38 31.61 -13.12 5.20
C VAL A 38 30.83 -11.79 5.11
N GLY A 39 29.70 -11.67 5.79
CA GLY A 39 28.96 -10.40 5.90
C GLY A 39 29.78 -9.36 6.67
N PHE A 40 29.54 -8.06 6.49
CA PHE A 40 30.41 -6.97 6.98
C PHE A 40 30.41 -6.73 8.51
N LYS A 41 29.70 -7.55 9.30
CA LYS A 41 29.54 -7.40 10.77
C LYS A 41 30.65 -8.02 11.66
N PRO A 42 31.36 -9.11 11.31
CA PRO A 42 32.50 -9.61 12.06
C PRO A 42 33.83 -8.90 11.72
N LEU A 43 33.89 -8.09 10.65
CA LEU A 43 35.13 -7.39 10.27
C LEU A 43 35.49 -6.24 11.23
N MET A 44 34.48 -5.60 11.84
CA MET A 44 34.69 -4.56 12.87
C MET A 44 35.04 -5.14 14.26
N ILE A 45 34.62 -6.38 14.55
CA ILE A 45 34.94 -7.07 15.81
C ILE A 45 36.37 -7.63 15.77
N GLY A 46 36.83 -8.12 14.62
CA GLY A 46 38.20 -8.61 14.44
C GLY A 46 39.27 -7.52 14.56
N ALA A 47 39.01 -6.30 14.08
CA ALA A 47 39.96 -5.18 14.17
C ALA A 47 40.19 -4.68 15.62
N GLY A 48 39.17 -4.73 16.47
CA GLY A 48 39.28 -4.32 17.88
C GLY A 48 40.11 -5.29 18.74
N VAL A 49 40.03 -6.59 18.46
CA VAL A 49 40.78 -7.62 19.21
C VAL A 49 42.27 -7.64 18.81
N ALA A 50 42.58 -7.42 17.53
CA ALA A 50 43.96 -7.30 17.06
C ALA A 50 44.69 -6.05 17.62
N PHE A 51 43.98 -4.95 17.83
CA PHE A 51 44.56 -3.74 18.44
C PHE A 51 44.88 -3.91 19.94
N PHE A 52 44.03 -4.63 20.68
CA PHE A 52 44.24 -4.89 22.12
C PHE A 52 45.38 -5.89 22.40
N VAL A 53 45.61 -6.87 21.51
CA VAL A 53 46.74 -7.81 21.63
C VAL A 53 48.07 -7.15 21.24
N SER A 54 48.05 -6.10 20.40
CA SER A 54 49.25 -5.36 20.01
C SER A 54 49.77 -4.40 21.11
N VAL A 55 48.86 -3.79 21.89
CA VAL A 55 49.25 -2.82 22.94
C VAL A 55 49.77 -3.48 24.23
N ILE A 56 49.45 -4.75 24.47
CA ILE A 56 49.95 -5.51 25.64
C ILE A 56 51.30 -6.21 25.35
N GLY A 57 51.80 -6.15 24.11
CA GLY A 57 53.05 -6.79 23.69
C GLY A 57 54.34 -5.96 23.83
N VAL A 58 54.28 -4.69 24.23
CA VAL A 58 55.45 -3.77 24.29
C VAL A 58 55.82 -3.44 25.73
N GLY A 59 56.08 -4.47 26.56
CA GLY A 59 56.27 -4.26 27.99
C GLY A 59 57.24 -5.21 28.72
N ALA A 60 58.14 -5.92 28.02
CA ALA A 60 59.19 -6.71 28.69
C ALA A 60 60.34 -7.12 27.75
N THR A 61 61.15 -6.18 27.26
CA THR A 61 62.51 -6.50 26.80
C THR A 61 63.47 -5.43 27.30
N SER A 62 63.98 -5.62 28.51
CA SER A 62 65.17 -4.94 29.00
C SER A 62 66.28 -5.97 29.17
N SER A 63 67.40 -5.74 28.45
CA SER A 63 68.80 -6.04 28.83
C SER A 63 69.19 -7.53 29.03
N THR A 64 70.34 -8.06 28.60
CA THR A 64 71.61 -7.53 28.07
C THR A 64 72.45 -8.75 27.67
N ASP A 65 73.29 -8.61 26.63
CA ASP A 65 74.36 -9.55 26.31
C ASP A 65 75.38 -9.70 27.45
N ALA A 66 75.83 -10.93 27.71
CA ALA A 66 77.21 -11.23 28.15
C ALA A 66 77.49 -12.74 28.06
N ALA A 67 78.52 -13.08 27.28
CA ALA A 67 79.11 -14.40 27.20
C ALA A 67 79.65 -14.87 28.57
N THR A 68 79.73 -16.19 28.81
CA THR A 68 80.96 -16.92 29.22
C THR A 68 80.65 -18.36 29.66
N ASN A 69 81.45 -19.26 29.09
CA ASN A 69 81.92 -20.57 29.55
C ASN A 69 81.08 -21.86 29.54
N GLN A 70 81.80 -22.87 29.03
CA GLN A 70 81.56 -24.30 29.05
C GLN A 70 81.31 -24.84 30.46
N SER A 71 80.39 -25.80 30.58
CA SER A 71 80.64 -26.99 31.40
C SER A 71 79.67 -28.10 31.03
N SER A 72 80.25 -29.24 30.67
CA SER A 72 79.64 -30.56 30.53
C SER A 72 78.77 -30.92 31.74
N SER A 73 77.46 -31.14 31.53
CA SER A 73 76.69 -32.00 32.42
C SER A 73 75.57 -32.70 31.63
N SER A 74 75.42 -33.98 31.94
CA SER A 74 74.49 -34.94 31.36
C SER A 74 73.04 -34.44 31.32
N LYS A 75 72.39 -34.58 30.16
CA LYS A 75 70.94 -34.40 30.02
C LYS A 75 70.23 -35.35 30.99
N PRO A 76 69.41 -34.89 31.95
CA PRO A 76 68.52 -35.80 32.66
C PRO A 76 67.38 -36.15 31.71
N LEU A 77 67.30 -37.42 31.29
CA LEU A 77 66.09 -37.98 30.73
C LEU A 77 65.02 -37.95 31.83
N ILE A 78 64.09 -36.99 31.76
CA ILE A 78 62.95 -36.91 32.67
C ILE A 78 62.07 -38.15 32.45
N ALA A 79 62.19 -39.14 33.32
CA ALA A 79 61.35 -40.32 33.30
C ALA A 79 59.91 -39.92 33.67
N ILE A 80 59.04 -39.82 32.67
CA ILE A 80 57.61 -39.53 32.87
C ILE A 80 56.99 -40.66 33.67
N THR A 81 56.54 -40.36 34.88
CA THR A 81 55.95 -41.34 35.80
C THR A 81 54.66 -41.95 35.22
N ALA A 82 54.35 -43.20 35.59
CA ALA A 82 53.16 -43.92 35.10
C ALA A 82 51.84 -43.15 35.37
N LYS A 83 51.78 -42.39 36.48
CA LYS A 83 50.64 -41.54 36.84
C LYS A 83 50.42 -40.40 35.83
N GLN A 84 51.50 -39.78 35.39
CA GLN A 84 51.48 -38.67 34.43
C GLN A 84 51.15 -39.16 33.01
N ARG A 85 51.57 -40.37 32.62
CA ARG A 85 51.11 -41.01 31.37
C ARG A 85 49.61 -41.32 31.41
N ARG A 86 49.09 -41.79 32.55
CA ARG A 86 47.67 -42.12 32.72
C ARG A 86 46.78 -40.86 32.70
N SER A 87 47.23 -39.74 33.27
CA SER A 87 46.50 -38.46 33.21
C SER A 87 46.46 -37.87 31.80
N VAL A 88 47.57 -37.93 31.06
CA VAL A 88 47.61 -37.50 29.64
C VAL A 88 46.71 -38.40 28.78
N ALA A 89 46.72 -39.72 29.00
CA ALA A 89 45.81 -40.64 28.31
C ALA A 89 44.33 -40.36 28.63
N SER A 90 43.99 -40.07 29.89
CA SER A 90 42.62 -39.70 30.25
C SER A 90 42.20 -38.37 29.64
N GLN A 91 43.07 -37.36 29.63
CA GLN A 91 42.78 -36.07 29.00
C GLN A 91 42.57 -36.21 27.50
N LYS A 92 43.43 -36.96 26.81
CA LYS A 92 43.27 -37.26 25.37
C LYS A 92 41.93 -37.94 25.07
N SER A 93 41.47 -38.84 25.94
CA SER A 93 40.17 -39.50 25.76
C SER A 93 38.97 -38.56 25.95
N VAL A 94 39.07 -37.61 26.88
CA VAL A 94 38.03 -36.59 27.12
C VAL A 94 37.99 -35.59 25.97
N GLU A 95 39.15 -35.17 25.50
CA GLU A 95 39.28 -34.25 24.36
C GLU A 95 38.78 -34.88 23.06
N LEU A 96 39.05 -36.18 22.83
CA LEU A 96 38.50 -36.93 21.70
C LEU A 96 36.97 -37.05 21.75
N LYS A 97 36.39 -37.24 22.95
CA LYS A 97 34.93 -37.25 23.12
C LYS A 97 34.34 -35.87 22.85
N ARG A 98 34.99 -34.81 23.33
CA ARG A 98 34.58 -33.43 23.12
C ARG A 98 34.64 -33.05 21.64
N SER A 99 35.72 -33.39 20.93
CA SER A 99 35.86 -33.10 19.50
C SER A 99 34.82 -33.83 18.65
N LYS A 100 34.54 -35.10 18.94
CA LYS A 100 33.44 -35.85 18.30
C LYS A 100 32.09 -35.19 18.53
N SER A 101 31.79 -34.77 19.76
CA SER A 101 30.52 -34.09 20.07
C SER A 101 30.40 -32.72 19.38
N LEU A 102 31.53 -32.04 19.18
CA LEU A 102 31.58 -30.76 18.49
C LEU A 102 31.32 -30.97 16.99
N ALA A 103 31.94 -31.98 16.38
CA ALA A 103 31.74 -32.36 14.99
C ALA A 103 30.26 -32.69 14.69
N THR A 104 29.62 -33.51 15.54
CA THR A 104 28.19 -33.84 15.37
C THR A 104 27.28 -32.61 15.49
N LYS A 105 27.64 -31.63 16.33
CA LYS A 105 26.88 -30.39 16.46
C LYS A 105 27.03 -29.50 15.23
N TYR A 106 28.23 -29.47 14.62
CA TYR A 106 28.45 -28.74 13.37
C TYR A 106 27.69 -29.36 12.21
N GLU A 107 27.70 -30.68 12.07
CA GLU A 107 26.92 -31.37 11.03
C GLU A 107 25.41 -31.11 11.19
N ALA A 108 24.90 -31.14 12.42
CA ALA A 108 23.49 -30.80 12.70
C ALA A 108 23.18 -29.33 12.37
N ALA A 109 24.10 -28.40 12.65
CA ALA A 109 23.94 -26.99 12.32
C ALA A 109 23.97 -26.75 10.80
N GLU A 110 24.79 -27.50 10.06
CA GLU A 110 24.85 -27.45 8.60
C GLU A 110 23.57 -28.02 7.97
N ALA A 111 23.07 -29.15 8.47
CA ALA A 111 21.78 -29.68 8.02
C ALA A 111 20.63 -28.69 8.29
N ALA A 112 20.64 -28.03 9.44
CA ALA A 112 19.66 -26.99 9.78
C ALA A 112 19.76 -25.78 8.83
N SER A 113 20.96 -25.31 8.52
CA SER A 113 21.14 -24.17 7.59
C SER A 113 20.71 -24.51 6.16
N GLN A 114 20.98 -25.74 5.68
CA GLN A 114 20.49 -26.21 4.39
C GLN A 114 18.95 -26.33 4.36
N SER A 115 18.34 -26.77 5.46
CA SER A 115 16.87 -26.83 5.57
C SER A 115 16.24 -25.44 5.56
N LEU A 116 16.86 -24.46 6.21
CA LEU A 116 16.42 -23.07 6.20
C LEU A 116 16.54 -22.45 4.80
N ALA A 117 17.64 -22.70 4.09
CA ALA A 117 17.81 -22.23 2.72
C ALA A 117 16.73 -22.77 1.76
N LYS A 118 16.36 -24.06 1.90
CA LYS A 118 15.24 -24.65 1.13
C LYS A 118 13.89 -24.02 1.46
N VAL A 119 13.66 -23.69 2.73
CA VAL A 119 12.43 -22.99 3.14
C VAL A 119 12.39 -21.59 2.52
N GLU A 120 13.50 -20.86 2.55
CA GLU A 120 13.61 -19.52 1.96
C GLU A 120 13.37 -19.52 0.44
N GLU A 121 13.92 -20.50 -0.27
CA GLU A 121 13.65 -20.72 -1.71
C GLU A 121 12.16 -20.98 -1.97
N SER A 122 11.55 -21.88 -1.20
CA SER A 122 10.11 -22.20 -1.33
C SER A 122 9.19 -21.02 -1.00
N LEU A 123 9.61 -20.13 -0.10
CA LEU A 123 8.88 -18.90 0.23
C LEU A 123 9.01 -17.88 -0.89
N SER A 124 10.19 -17.77 -1.53
CA SER A 124 10.38 -16.90 -2.68
C SER A 124 9.51 -17.32 -3.87
N ASP A 125 9.43 -18.63 -4.16
CA ASP A 125 8.57 -19.14 -5.24
C ASP A 125 7.09 -18.87 -4.96
N LYS A 126 6.67 -19.04 -3.71
CA LYS A 126 5.29 -18.73 -3.29
C LYS A 126 4.97 -17.24 -3.35
N ALA A 127 5.93 -16.37 -3.01
CA ALA A 127 5.78 -14.93 -3.10
C ALA A 127 5.64 -14.48 -4.57
N ALA A 128 6.48 -15.00 -5.47
CA ALA A 128 6.39 -14.74 -6.90
C ALA A 128 5.05 -15.23 -7.50
N ALA A 129 4.58 -16.41 -7.08
CA ALA A 129 3.27 -16.91 -7.47
C ALA A 129 2.14 -16.00 -6.99
N ALA A 130 2.19 -15.51 -5.74
CA ALA A 130 1.20 -14.59 -5.20
C ALA A 130 1.17 -13.24 -5.93
N GLU A 131 2.33 -12.68 -6.29
CA GLU A 131 2.40 -11.45 -7.11
C GLU A 131 1.78 -11.66 -8.48
N SER A 132 2.07 -12.78 -9.15
CA SER A 132 1.50 -13.09 -10.47
C SER A 132 -0.03 -13.24 -10.45
N ILE A 133 -0.57 -13.84 -9.38
CA ILE A 133 -2.02 -14.00 -9.19
C ILE A 133 -2.67 -12.64 -8.92
N SER A 134 -2.04 -11.80 -8.09
CA SER A 134 -2.53 -10.45 -7.80
C SER A 134 -2.56 -9.57 -9.05
N GLU A 135 -1.50 -9.63 -9.88
CA GLU A 135 -1.44 -8.86 -11.13
C GLU A 135 -2.48 -9.35 -12.15
N LYS A 136 -2.70 -10.67 -12.24
CA LYS A 136 -3.76 -11.25 -13.09
C LYS A 136 -5.15 -10.79 -12.65
N ALA A 137 -5.43 -10.79 -11.35
CA ALA A 137 -6.70 -10.31 -10.80
C ALA A 137 -6.93 -8.81 -11.07
N ALA A 138 -5.88 -7.99 -10.95
CA ALA A 138 -5.96 -6.56 -11.25
C ALA A 138 -6.27 -6.30 -12.74
N ARG A 139 -5.62 -7.04 -13.65
CA ARG A 139 -5.85 -6.95 -15.10
C ARG A 139 -7.26 -7.40 -15.50
N GLU A 140 -7.77 -8.47 -14.89
CA GLU A 140 -9.15 -8.93 -15.13
C GLU A 140 -10.18 -7.91 -14.61
N SER A 141 -9.94 -7.31 -13.44
CA SER A 141 -10.80 -6.26 -12.90
C SER A 141 -10.80 -5.00 -13.77
N SER A 142 -9.65 -4.58 -14.31
CA SER A 142 -9.58 -3.42 -15.19
C SER A 142 -10.26 -3.68 -16.55
N ALA A 143 -10.06 -4.86 -17.14
CA ALA A 143 -10.73 -5.25 -18.38
C ALA A 143 -12.26 -5.35 -18.21
N ALA A 144 -12.73 -5.86 -17.07
CA ALA A 144 -14.16 -5.90 -16.74
C ALA A 144 -14.74 -4.50 -16.52
N ALA A 145 -13.99 -3.59 -15.89
CA ALA A 145 -14.40 -2.19 -15.70
C ALA A 145 -14.48 -1.44 -17.04
N GLU A 146 -13.52 -1.66 -17.94
CA GLU A 146 -13.50 -1.07 -19.28
C GLU A 146 -14.64 -1.61 -20.16
N SER A 147 -14.92 -2.91 -20.08
CA SER A 147 -16.08 -3.50 -20.78
C SER A 147 -17.41 -2.93 -20.27
N ARG A 148 -17.54 -2.70 -18.96
CA ARG A 148 -18.73 -2.06 -18.36
C ARG A 148 -18.86 -0.60 -18.76
N SER A 149 -17.77 0.16 -18.82
CA SER A 149 -17.82 1.58 -19.20
C SER A 149 -18.24 1.76 -20.66
N ILE A 150 -17.75 0.91 -21.57
CA ILE A 150 -18.15 0.89 -22.98
C ILE A 150 -19.64 0.55 -23.11
N ALA A 151 -20.12 -0.48 -22.40
CA ALA A 151 -21.55 -0.86 -22.43
C ALA A 151 -22.46 0.27 -21.91
N VAL A 152 -22.06 0.95 -20.83
CA VAL A 152 -22.81 2.10 -20.29
C VAL A 152 -22.79 3.28 -21.28
N ALA A 153 -21.66 3.56 -21.92
CA ALA A 153 -21.56 4.60 -22.95
C ALA A 153 -22.47 4.30 -24.16
N SER A 154 -22.46 3.06 -24.66
CA SER A 154 -23.34 2.61 -25.75
C SER A 154 -24.82 2.69 -25.38
N SER A 155 -25.20 2.28 -24.15
CA SER A 155 -26.59 2.37 -23.69
C SER A 155 -27.09 3.81 -23.53
N ARG A 156 -26.21 4.73 -23.09
CA ARG A 156 -26.52 6.16 -23.00
C ARG A 156 -26.67 6.80 -24.38
N ALA A 157 -25.84 6.43 -25.33
CA ALA A 157 -25.94 6.89 -26.72
C ALA A 157 -27.23 6.38 -27.40
N ALA A 158 -27.63 5.13 -27.15
CA ALA A 158 -28.90 4.59 -27.64
C ALA A 158 -30.12 5.26 -26.98
N SER A 159 -30.05 5.55 -25.68
CA SER A 159 -31.14 6.23 -24.97
C SER A 159 -31.32 7.68 -25.44
N SER A 160 -30.22 8.40 -25.70
CA SER A 160 -30.27 9.79 -26.17
C SER A 160 -30.77 9.91 -27.61
N SER A 161 -30.42 8.97 -28.49
CA SER A 161 -30.95 8.92 -29.86
C SER A 161 -32.47 8.63 -29.87
N THR A 162 -32.92 7.72 -29.00
CA THR A 162 -34.36 7.39 -28.86
C THR A 162 -35.15 8.57 -28.30
N ALA A 163 -34.63 9.27 -27.29
CA ALA A 163 -35.25 10.48 -26.74
C ALA A 163 -35.33 11.62 -27.77
N LYS A 164 -34.30 11.77 -28.62
CA LYS A 164 -34.28 12.76 -29.69
C LYS A 164 -35.28 12.42 -30.81
N ALA A 165 -35.45 11.14 -31.15
CA ALA A 165 -36.47 10.70 -32.10
C ALA A 165 -37.89 10.93 -31.57
N GLN A 166 -38.14 10.65 -30.28
CA GLN A 166 -39.43 10.90 -29.64
C GLN A 166 -39.78 12.39 -29.54
N SER A 167 -38.80 13.27 -29.25
CA SER A 167 -39.05 14.71 -29.19
C SER A 167 -39.33 15.33 -30.57
N LEU A 168 -38.70 14.82 -31.63
CA LEU A 168 -38.99 15.22 -33.01
C LEU A 168 -40.39 14.76 -33.46
N ALA A 169 -40.79 13.53 -33.12
CA ALA A 169 -42.13 13.02 -33.41
C ALA A 169 -43.24 13.77 -32.65
N ALA A 170 -42.99 14.13 -31.39
CA ALA A 170 -43.91 14.96 -30.60
C ALA A 170 -44.03 16.38 -31.18
N SER A 171 -42.92 16.97 -31.66
CA SER A 171 -42.91 18.29 -32.28
C SER A 171 -43.65 18.33 -33.62
N GLN A 172 -43.55 17.28 -34.44
CA GLN A 172 -44.33 17.15 -35.69
C GLN A 172 -45.83 16.91 -35.40
N SER A 173 -46.17 16.14 -34.37
CA SER A 173 -47.57 15.94 -33.98
C SER A 173 -48.21 17.25 -33.49
N GLN A 174 -47.44 18.07 -32.76
CA GLN A 174 -47.93 19.37 -32.27
C GLN A 174 -48.08 20.42 -33.39
N SER A 175 -47.25 20.39 -34.44
CA SER A 175 -47.39 21.30 -35.59
C SER A 175 -48.57 20.94 -36.51
N THR A 176 -48.90 19.66 -36.64
CA THR A 176 -50.11 19.23 -37.37
C THR A 176 -51.40 19.57 -36.61
N ALA A 177 -51.39 19.53 -35.28
CA ALA A 177 -52.53 19.91 -34.45
C ALA A 177 -52.80 21.44 -34.45
N THR A 178 -51.76 22.27 -34.51
CA THR A 178 -51.92 23.74 -34.62
C THR A 178 -52.36 24.18 -36.02
N ALA A 179 -51.95 23.48 -37.08
CA ALA A 179 -52.46 23.71 -38.43
C ALA A 179 -53.94 23.28 -38.59
N ALA A 180 -54.36 22.22 -37.91
CA ALA A 180 -55.77 21.81 -37.86
C ALA A 180 -56.62 22.79 -37.03
N ALA A 181 -56.11 23.29 -35.90
CA ALA A 181 -56.80 24.29 -35.07
C ALA A 181 -56.88 25.69 -35.72
N ALA A 182 -55.96 26.03 -36.64
CA ALA A 182 -56.00 27.27 -37.40
C ALA A 182 -57.11 27.29 -38.48
N ARG A 183 -57.61 26.13 -38.92
CA ARG A 183 -58.72 26.05 -39.91
C ARG A 183 -60.11 26.17 -39.28
N THR A 184 -60.22 26.08 -37.95
CA THR A 184 -61.51 26.18 -37.23
C THR A 184 -61.74 27.56 -36.59
N ARG A 185 -60.83 28.52 -36.78
CA ARG A 185 -60.83 29.83 -36.11
C ARG A 185 -61.21 31.00 -37.04
N THR A 186 -62.14 30.78 -37.96
CA THR A 186 -62.78 31.84 -38.78
C THR A 186 -64.28 31.99 -38.51
N THR A 187 -64.81 31.37 -37.46
CA THR A 187 -66.16 31.66 -36.98
C THR A 187 -66.16 31.67 -35.46
N THR A 188 -66.62 32.77 -34.87
CA THR A 188 -66.84 33.08 -33.45
C THR A 188 -65.82 34.02 -32.79
N ALA A 189 -66.35 35.19 -32.52
CA ALA A 189 -65.77 36.33 -31.84
C ALA A 189 -65.75 36.15 -30.32
N ALA A 190 -64.96 37.02 -29.67
CA ALA A 190 -65.07 37.43 -28.27
C ALA A 190 -64.85 36.37 -27.18
N ALA A 191 -63.61 36.28 -26.68
CA ALA A 191 -63.34 36.12 -25.24
C ALA A 191 -61.85 36.39 -24.93
N LYS A 192 -61.64 37.24 -23.94
CA LYS A 192 -60.36 37.67 -23.33
C LYS A 192 -59.59 36.48 -22.74
N PRO A 193 -58.24 36.41 -22.83
CA PRO A 193 -57.48 35.30 -22.24
C PRO A 193 -57.39 35.44 -20.72
N PRO A 194 -57.46 34.35 -19.93
CA PRO A 194 -57.18 34.41 -18.51
C PRO A 194 -55.67 34.46 -18.30
N VAL A 195 -55.22 35.53 -17.65
CA VAL A 195 -53.90 35.62 -17.02
C VAL A 195 -54.01 34.84 -15.72
N THR A 196 -53.45 33.63 -15.63
CA THR A 196 -53.42 32.91 -14.35
C THR A 196 -52.21 33.35 -13.54
N SER A 197 -52.39 34.51 -12.90
CA SER A 197 -51.57 34.98 -11.78
C SER A 197 -52.53 35.33 -10.64
N GLN A 198 -53.07 34.31 -9.96
CA GLN A 198 -53.74 34.41 -8.67
C GLN A 198 -53.66 33.00 -8.05
N GLY A 199 -53.09 32.74 -6.88
CA GLY A 199 -53.37 33.42 -5.62
C GLY A 199 -54.39 32.58 -4.85
N ALA A 200 -53.91 31.87 -3.81
CA ALA A 200 -54.64 31.14 -2.77
C ALA A 200 -55.20 29.74 -3.11
N GLY A 201 -54.64 28.74 -2.43
CA GLY A 201 -55.26 27.43 -2.26
C GLY A 201 -54.25 26.32 -2.46
N ASP A 202 -54.28 25.70 -3.63
CA ASP A 202 -53.67 24.39 -3.84
C ASP A 202 -52.90 24.29 -5.17
N VAL A 203 -51.77 23.58 -5.11
CA VAL A 203 -50.91 23.17 -6.22
C VAL A 203 -51.05 21.65 -6.40
N VAL A 204 -51.19 21.21 -7.65
CA VAL A 204 -51.24 19.78 -7.99
C VAL A 204 -49.86 19.29 -8.37
N THR A 205 -49.35 18.28 -7.66
CA THR A 205 -48.06 17.64 -8.01
C THR A 205 -48.18 16.67 -9.17
N GLY A 206 -47.04 16.21 -9.70
CA GLY A 206 -47.00 15.13 -10.71
C GLY A 206 -47.36 15.54 -12.13
N ARG A 207 -47.68 16.82 -12.39
CA ARG A 207 -48.00 17.35 -13.73
C ARG A 207 -46.93 18.33 -14.20
N GLY A 208 -46.16 17.94 -15.21
CA GLY A 208 -45.25 18.81 -15.97
C GLY A 208 -43.95 19.24 -15.27
N SER A 209 -43.99 19.58 -13.99
CA SER A 209 -42.83 20.05 -13.22
C SER A 209 -42.53 19.19 -12.01
N ILE A 210 -41.28 19.22 -11.54
CA ILE A 210 -40.88 18.58 -10.28
C ILE A 210 -41.26 19.51 -9.14
N ILE A 211 -42.24 19.10 -8.33
CA ILE A 211 -42.80 19.93 -7.26
C ILE A 211 -42.58 19.22 -5.93
N GLY A 212 -41.94 19.91 -4.99
CA GLY A 212 -41.71 19.47 -3.61
C GLY A 212 -42.57 20.22 -2.61
N ASN A 213 -42.89 19.55 -1.50
CA ASN A 213 -43.55 20.15 -0.36
C ASN A 213 -42.52 20.53 0.72
N ALA A 214 -42.42 21.81 1.05
CA ALA A 214 -41.45 22.33 2.00
C ALA A 214 -41.55 21.72 3.40
N ASN A 215 -42.76 21.33 3.82
CA ASN A 215 -43.03 20.75 5.14
C ASN A 215 -42.61 19.27 5.20
N SER A 216 -43.01 18.46 4.22
CA SER A 216 -42.70 17.02 4.23
C SER A 216 -41.35 16.64 3.63
N LYS A 217 -40.69 17.58 2.94
CA LYS A 217 -39.49 17.33 2.14
C LYS A 217 -39.68 16.17 1.13
N ILE A 218 -40.88 16.06 0.56
CA ILE A 218 -41.19 15.08 -0.48
C ILE A 218 -41.39 15.80 -1.81
N TYR A 219 -40.77 15.29 -2.88
CA TYR A 219 -41.01 15.78 -4.25
C TYR A 219 -41.64 14.71 -5.15
N HIS A 220 -42.39 15.18 -6.14
CA HIS A 220 -43.00 14.37 -7.19
C HIS A 220 -42.37 14.72 -8.54
N VAL A 221 -42.16 13.70 -9.38
CA VAL A 221 -41.74 13.88 -10.78
C VAL A 221 -42.96 13.83 -11.70
N PRO A 222 -42.87 14.40 -12.92
CA PRO A 222 -43.94 14.30 -13.90
C PRO A 222 -44.32 12.84 -14.19
N GLY A 223 -45.61 12.52 -14.16
CA GLY A 223 -46.14 11.18 -14.42
C GLY A 223 -46.32 10.27 -13.20
N GLN A 224 -45.91 10.72 -11.99
CA GLN A 224 -46.30 10.07 -10.73
C GLN A 224 -47.71 10.46 -10.33
N ALA A 225 -48.32 9.71 -9.39
CA ALA A 225 -49.58 10.14 -8.80
C ALA A 225 -49.40 11.49 -8.11
N GLY A 226 -50.11 12.49 -8.62
CA GLY A 226 -50.17 13.82 -8.04
C GLY A 226 -51.10 13.89 -6.83
N TYR A 227 -50.88 14.86 -5.96
CA TYR A 227 -51.82 15.26 -4.92
C TYR A 227 -51.91 16.78 -4.83
N HIS A 228 -53.00 17.27 -4.22
CA HIS A 228 -53.23 18.69 -3.98
C HIS A 228 -52.55 19.12 -2.68
N MET A 229 -51.72 20.16 -2.73
CA MET A 229 -51.07 20.72 -1.54
C MET A 229 -51.17 22.24 -1.51
N SER A 230 -51.08 22.84 -0.32
CA SER A 230 -51.06 24.30 -0.23
C SER A 230 -49.93 24.94 -1.05
N SER A 231 -50.26 25.95 -1.85
CA SER A 231 -49.30 26.68 -2.69
C SER A 231 -48.16 27.32 -1.90
N THR A 232 -48.39 27.65 -0.63
CA THR A 232 -47.38 28.26 0.27
C THR A 232 -46.20 27.32 0.51
N ASN A 233 -46.41 26.01 0.45
CA ASN A 233 -45.38 25.01 0.68
C ASN A 233 -44.79 24.44 -0.63
N ALA A 234 -45.22 24.93 -1.79
CA ALA A 234 -44.79 24.40 -3.08
C ALA A 234 -43.41 24.94 -3.47
N VAL A 235 -42.45 24.05 -3.67
CA VAL A 235 -41.10 24.36 -4.16
C VAL A 235 -40.90 23.68 -5.51
N TYR A 236 -40.52 24.44 -6.53
CA TYR A 236 -40.34 23.95 -7.89
C TYR A 236 -38.86 23.69 -8.16
N PHE A 237 -38.55 22.50 -8.69
CA PHE A 237 -37.19 22.11 -9.06
C PHE A 237 -37.09 21.90 -10.57
N LYS A 238 -35.93 22.23 -11.14
CA LYS A 238 -35.64 21.98 -12.56
C LYS A 238 -35.23 20.54 -12.79
N THR A 239 -34.56 19.92 -11.81
CA THR A 239 -34.06 18.54 -11.89
C THR A 239 -34.30 17.77 -10.59
N GLU A 240 -34.37 16.45 -10.67
CA GLU A 240 -34.51 15.56 -9.50
C GLU A 240 -33.31 15.72 -8.55
N GLN A 241 -32.12 15.91 -9.11
CA GLN A 241 -30.90 16.11 -8.34
C GLN A 241 -30.92 17.41 -7.51
N GLU A 242 -31.52 18.48 -8.03
CA GLU A 242 -31.68 19.74 -7.30
C GLU A 242 -32.56 19.55 -6.06
N ALA A 243 -33.64 18.78 -6.19
CA ALA A 243 -34.52 18.44 -5.06
C ALA A 243 -33.78 17.61 -4.01
N ILE A 244 -33.00 16.61 -4.43
CA ILE A 244 -32.19 15.76 -3.54
C ILE A 244 -31.14 16.60 -2.80
N ASN A 245 -30.43 17.47 -3.52
CA ASN A 245 -29.42 18.36 -2.94
C ASN A 245 -30.04 19.36 -1.95
N ALA A 246 -31.29 19.78 -2.18
CA ALA A 246 -32.07 20.61 -1.26
C ALA A 246 -32.65 19.82 -0.07
N GLY A 247 -32.33 18.53 0.06
CA GLY A 247 -32.74 17.66 1.16
C GLY A 247 -34.13 17.04 1.01
N TYR A 248 -34.69 16.99 -0.21
CA TYR A 248 -35.99 16.37 -0.47
C TYR A 248 -35.83 14.92 -0.92
N ARG A 249 -36.78 14.07 -0.51
CA ARG A 249 -36.87 12.66 -0.88
C ARG A 249 -37.99 12.44 -1.91
N ARG A 250 -37.81 11.45 -2.78
CA ARG A 250 -38.82 11.06 -3.77
C ARG A 250 -40.10 10.51 -3.12
N ALA A 251 -41.25 10.87 -3.70
CA ALA A 251 -42.53 10.23 -3.39
C ALA A 251 -42.50 8.72 -3.71
N LYS A 252 -43.32 7.95 -2.98
CA LYS A 252 -43.43 6.49 -3.14
C LYS A 252 -44.56 6.06 -4.09
N ARG A 253 -45.42 6.99 -4.49
CA ARG A 253 -46.67 6.78 -5.24
C ARG A 253 -46.73 7.78 -6.39
#